data_AF-A0A0J7L404-F1
#
_entry.id   AF-A0A0J7L404-F1
#
_cell.length_a   1.000
_cell.length_b   1.000
_cell.length_c   1.000
_cell.angle_alpha   90.00
_cell.angle_beta   90.00
_cell.angle_gamma   90.00
#
_symmetry.space_group_name_H-M   'P 1'
#
loop_
_entity.id
_entity.type
_entity.pdbx_description
1 polymer ?
#
loop_
_entity_poly.entity_id
_entity_poly.type
_entity_poly.pdbx_seq_one_letter_code
_entity_poly.pdbx_strand_id
1 'polypeptide(L)'
;MELIRGVWRKSTFMYKSGVQCVSLRHSGTTTSNVAEVAVFSRDGDSGLTITDAGDTKPKDDMIFNALGATDELSSYIGLAREFACDGKVEHPYVDKLKRVQMILFDLSHAISKSVPGKTRSFESKHTKDLEEWILEYANQLPPPEDYIIPVIT
;
A
#
# COMPACT_ATOMS: atom_id res chain seq x y z
N MET A 1 38.71 -2.07 -20.82
CA MET A 1 37.94 -3.25 -20.37
C MET A 1 36.52 -2.78 -20.13
N GLU A 2 35.81 -2.58 -21.24
CA GLU A 2 34.35 -2.47 -21.24
C GLU A 2 33.72 -3.82 -20.93
N LEU A 3 32.39 -3.83 -20.71
CA LEU A 3 31.53 -4.93 -20.25
C LEU A 3 31.52 -4.99 -18.71
N ILE A 4 30.43 -4.70 -17.99
CA ILE A 4 29.07 -5.20 -18.17
C ILE A 4 28.10 -4.10 -17.70
N ARG A 5 27.49 -3.37 -18.65
CA ARG A 5 26.26 -2.61 -18.44
C ARG A 5 25.15 -3.39 -19.13
N GLY A 6 24.25 -4.01 -18.36
CA GLY A 6 23.08 -4.67 -18.93
C GLY A 6 22.53 -5.73 -17.99
N VAL A 7 21.20 -5.81 -17.94
CA VAL A 7 20.41 -6.60 -16.97
C VAL A 7 20.51 -5.92 -15.60
N TRP A 8 19.59 -5.03 -15.20
CA TRP A 8 18.31 -5.37 -14.60
C TRP A 8 17.32 -4.22 -14.83
N ARG A 9 17.00 -3.96 -16.10
CA ARG A 9 15.82 -3.14 -16.46
C ARG A 9 14.73 -4.13 -16.88
N LYS A 10 13.91 -4.55 -15.90
CA LYS A 10 12.57 -5.17 -15.99
C LYS A 10 12.36 -6.15 -14.83
N SER A 11 11.87 -5.64 -13.71
CA SER A 11 11.03 -6.44 -12.82
C SER A 11 9.84 -5.59 -12.42
N THR A 12 8.95 -5.35 -13.37
CA THR A 12 7.57 -5.00 -13.07
C THR A 12 6.93 -6.25 -12.48
N PHE A 13 7.11 -6.45 -11.18
CA PHE A 13 6.37 -7.44 -10.41
C PHE A 13 4.92 -6.94 -10.35
N MET A 14 4.16 -7.26 -11.39
CA MET A 14 2.72 -7.06 -11.44
C MET A 14 2.09 -8.02 -10.42
N TYR A 15 1.83 -7.52 -9.23
CA TYR A 15 1.02 -8.19 -8.23
C TYR A 15 -0.42 -8.29 -8.75
N LYS A 16 -0.81 -9.48 -9.20
CA LYS A 16 -2.22 -9.80 -9.51
C LYS A 16 -2.98 -9.90 -8.19
N SER A 17 -3.67 -8.83 -7.79
CA SER A 17 -4.78 -8.95 -6.85
C SER A 17 -5.93 -9.65 -7.57
N GLY A 18 -6.18 -10.91 -7.20
CA GLY A 18 -7.33 -11.66 -7.67
C GLY A 18 -8.60 -11.16 -7.00
N VAL A 19 -9.23 -10.13 -7.57
CA VAL A 19 -10.63 -9.82 -7.27
C VAL A 19 -11.48 -10.70 -8.19
N GLN A 20 -12.00 -11.80 -7.66
CA GLN A 20 -12.90 -12.67 -8.42
C GLN A 20 -14.31 -12.07 -8.41
N CYS A 21 -14.66 -11.33 -9.46
CA CYS A 21 -16.05 -10.97 -9.74
C CYS A 21 -16.76 -12.20 -10.34
N VAL A 22 -17.67 -12.80 -9.57
CA VAL A 22 -18.56 -13.84 -10.08
C VAL A 22 -19.74 -13.13 -10.76
N SER A 23 -19.70 -13.02 -12.09
CA SER A 23 -20.83 -12.51 -12.88
C SER A 23 -21.66 -13.68 -13.43
N LEU A 24 -22.95 -13.69 -13.09
CA LEU A 24 -23.97 -14.60 -13.59
C LEU A 24 -24.53 -14.11 -14.94
N ARG A 25 -24.30 -14.93 -15.98
CA ARG A 25 -25.05 -15.13 -17.25
C ARG A 25 -25.68 -13.92 -17.99
N HIS A 26 -25.33 -13.77 -19.27
CA HIS A 26 -26.31 -13.87 -20.36
C HIS A 26 -25.68 -14.34 -21.70
N SER A 27 -26.46 -15.12 -22.45
CA SER A 27 -26.14 -15.78 -23.73
C SER A 27 -26.15 -14.80 -24.92
N GLY A 28 -25.24 -14.97 -25.89
CA GLY A 28 -25.28 -14.25 -27.19
C GLY A 28 -23.95 -14.23 -27.96
N THR A 29 -24.02 -14.53 -29.25
CA THR A 29 -22.95 -14.98 -30.17
C THR A 29 -22.04 -13.87 -30.74
N THR A 30 -20.74 -14.19 -30.88
CA THR A 30 -19.70 -13.65 -31.79
C THR A 30 -19.44 -12.14 -31.88
N THR A 31 -18.22 -11.70 -31.54
CA THR A 31 -17.19 -11.16 -32.47
C THR A 31 -15.92 -10.81 -31.68
N SER A 32 -14.76 -10.99 -32.31
CA SER A 32 -13.42 -10.74 -31.78
C SER A 32 -13.31 -9.42 -31.02
N ASN A 33 -12.98 -9.46 -29.72
CA ASN A 33 -12.45 -8.30 -29.00
C ASN A 33 -11.53 -8.79 -27.90
N VAL A 34 -10.29 -8.31 -27.91
CA VAL A 34 -9.41 -8.36 -26.76
C VAL A 34 -10.18 -7.67 -25.64
N ALA A 35 -10.67 -8.44 -24.67
CA ALA A 35 -11.25 -7.89 -23.45
C ALA A 35 -10.09 -7.20 -22.72
N GLU A 36 -9.86 -5.95 -23.08
CA GLU A 36 -9.19 -5.00 -22.20
C GLU A 36 -9.97 -5.10 -20.88
N VAL A 37 -9.33 -5.70 -19.88
CA VAL A 37 -9.93 -5.91 -18.56
C VAL A 37 -10.25 -4.52 -18.05
N ALA A 38 -11.52 -4.12 -18.18
CA ALA A 38 -11.95 -2.81 -17.74
C ALA A 38 -11.67 -2.73 -16.24
N VAL A 39 -10.76 -1.83 -15.86
CA VAL A 39 -10.36 -1.58 -14.46
C VAL A 39 -11.47 -0.82 -13.70
N PHE A 40 -12.58 -0.49 -14.36
CA PHE A 40 -13.70 0.25 -13.79
C PHE A 40 -15.03 -0.50 -14.00
N SER A 41 -15.84 -0.61 -12.94
CA SER A 41 -17.16 -1.24 -12.99
C SER A 41 -18.34 -0.25 -12.99
N ARG A 42 -18.09 1.02 -12.60
CA ARG A 42 -19.11 2.07 -12.37
C ARG A 42 -20.08 1.83 -11.20
N ASP A 43 -19.96 0.70 -10.48
CA ASP A 43 -20.82 0.39 -9.32
C ASP A 43 -20.68 1.43 -8.18
N GLY A 44 -19.52 2.10 -8.14
CA GLY A 44 -19.22 3.14 -7.17
C GLY A 44 -19.78 4.54 -7.48
N ASP A 45 -20.40 4.75 -8.65
CA ASP A 45 -20.82 6.10 -9.09
C ASP A 45 -21.98 6.66 -8.26
N SER A 46 -22.74 5.77 -7.61
CA SER A 46 -23.83 6.14 -6.68
C SER A 46 -23.34 6.64 -5.31
N GLY A 47 -22.02 6.66 -5.08
CA GLY A 47 -21.44 6.98 -3.77
C GLY A 47 -21.44 5.81 -2.79
N LEU A 48 -21.86 4.63 -3.22
CA LEU A 48 -21.83 3.39 -2.44
C LEU A 48 -20.66 2.50 -2.87
N THR A 49 -20.17 1.64 -1.98
CA THR A 49 -19.11 0.67 -2.26
C THR A 49 -19.29 -0.58 -1.41
N ILE A 50 -18.89 -1.72 -1.95
CA ILE A 50 -19.00 -3.02 -1.29
C ILE A 50 -17.72 -3.27 -0.48
N THR A 51 -17.89 -3.56 0.80
CA THR A 51 -16.82 -4.01 1.69
C THR A 51 -16.38 -5.44 1.36
N ASP A 52 -15.19 -5.85 1.81
CA ASP A 52 -14.73 -7.26 1.64
C ASP A 52 -15.64 -8.28 2.35
N ALA A 53 -16.46 -7.84 3.31
CA ALA A 53 -17.48 -8.67 3.96
C ALA A 53 -18.73 -8.89 3.08
N GLY A 54 -18.87 -8.15 1.98
CA GLY A 54 -20.03 -8.19 1.08
C GLY A 54 -21.10 -7.14 1.36
N ASP A 55 -20.96 -6.37 2.45
CA ASP A 55 -21.91 -5.31 2.80
C ASP A 55 -21.69 -4.06 1.95
N THR A 56 -22.77 -3.44 1.50
CA THR A 56 -22.72 -2.14 0.78
C THR A 56 -22.78 -1.00 1.79
N LYS A 57 -21.80 -0.10 1.72
CA LYS A 57 -21.66 1.07 2.60
C LYS A 57 -21.41 2.34 1.77
N PRO A 58 -21.74 3.53 2.28
CA PRO A 58 -21.40 4.76 1.61
C PRO A 58 -19.88 5.00 1.66
N LYS A 59 -19.32 5.66 0.63
CA LYS A 59 -17.87 5.86 0.47
C LYS A 59 -17.23 6.72 1.58
N ASP A 60 -18.04 7.50 2.28
CA ASP A 60 -17.65 8.31 3.43
C ASP A 60 -17.69 7.54 4.77
N ASP A 61 -18.05 6.25 4.76
CA ASP A 61 -17.98 5.39 5.94
C ASP A 61 -16.53 5.31 6.47
N MET A 62 -16.41 5.28 7.80
CA MET A 62 -15.12 5.28 8.50
C MET A 62 -14.17 4.18 8.03
N ILE A 63 -14.69 3.01 7.62
CA ILE A 63 -13.87 1.90 7.13
C ILE A 63 -13.14 2.30 5.84
N PHE A 64 -13.84 2.93 4.89
CA PHE A 64 -13.23 3.35 3.62
C PHE A 64 -12.29 4.54 3.82
N ASN A 65 -12.62 5.46 4.73
CA ASN A 65 -11.70 6.54 5.09
C ASN A 65 -10.39 6.00 5.70
N ALA A 66 -10.47 5.00 6.57
CA ALA A 66 -9.29 4.35 7.14
C ALA A 66 -8.46 3.60 6.08
N LEU A 67 -9.12 2.89 5.16
CA LEU A 67 -8.45 2.23 4.02
C LEU A 67 -7.76 3.26 3.10
N GLY A 68 -8.47 4.33 2.75
CA GLY A 68 -7.94 5.40 1.89
C GLY A 68 -6.73 6.11 2.51
N ALA A 69 -6.81 6.48 3.79
CA ALA A 69 -5.70 7.09 4.50
C ALA A 69 -4.47 6.15 4.60
N THR A 70 -4.70 4.85 4.77
CA THR A 70 -3.63 3.84 4.79
C THR A 70 -2.95 3.71 3.43
N ASP A 71 -3.73 3.73 2.35
CA ASP A 71 -3.23 3.66 0.97
C ASP A 71 -2.46 4.94 0.57
N GLU A 72 -2.96 6.10 0.98
CA GLU A 72 -2.28 7.38 0.82
C GLU A 72 -0.91 7.39 1.52
N LEU A 73 -0.86 6.96 2.78
CA LEU A 73 0.39 6.83 3.53
C LEU A 73 1.38 5.89 2.84
N SER A 74 0.90 4.73 2.37
CA SER A 74 1.75 3.77 1.65
C SER A 74 2.33 4.36 0.36
N SER A 75 1.56 5.18 -0.35
CA SER A 75 1.98 5.89 -1.55
C SER A 75 3.06 6.93 -1.26
N TYR A 76 2.90 7.73 -0.20
CA TYR A 76 3.92 8.68 0.24
C TYR A 76 5.23 8.00 0.68
N ILE A 77 5.15 6.86 1.38
CA ILE A 77 6.32 6.07 1.73
C ILE A 77 7.01 5.53 0.46
N GLY A 78 6.24 5.09 -0.53
CA GLY A 78 6.76 4.66 -1.82
C GLY A 78 7.54 5.78 -2.51
N LEU A 79 6.97 6.99 -2.54
CA LEU A 79 7.64 8.17 -3.08
C LEU A 79 8.94 8.49 -2.33
N ALA A 80 8.91 8.49 -1.00
CA ALA A 80 10.11 8.71 -0.17
C ALA A 80 11.20 7.66 -0.44
N ARG A 81 10.80 6.40 -0.66
CA ARG A 81 11.72 5.31 -0.99
C ARG A 81 12.38 5.50 -2.36
N GLU A 82 11.66 6.02 -3.35
CA GLU A 82 12.27 6.32 -4.66
C GLU A 82 13.36 7.39 -4.55
N PHE A 83 13.12 8.47 -3.79
CA PHE A 83 14.16 9.47 -3.52
C PHE A 83 15.38 8.91 -2.79
N ALA A 84 15.18 7.93 -1.92
CA ALA A 84 16.25 7.24 -1.21
C ALA A 84 17.12 6.34 -2.11
N CYS A 85 16.54 5.82 -3.19
CA CYS A 85 17.22 5.00 -4.19
C CYS A 85 17.96 5.81 -5.25
N ASP A 86 17.61 7.09 -5.47
CA ASP A 86 18.23 7.96 -6.47
C ASP A 86 19.66 8.41 -6.10
N GLY A 87 20.06 8.18 -4.83
CA GLY A 87 21.41 8.46 -4.35
C GLY A 87 22.49 7.56 -4.96
N LYS A 88 23.75 8.04 -4.96
CA LYS A 88 24.92 7.23 -5.36
C LYS A 88 25.14 5.98 -4.48
N VAL A 89 24.61 6.02 -3.26
CA VAL A 89 24.69 4.96 -2.26
C VAL A 89 23.27 4.72 -1.76
N GLU A 90 22.80 3.49 -1.84
CA GLU A 90 21.51 3.08 -1.29
C GLU A 90 21.55 3.16 0.24
N HIS A 91 20.62 3.90 0.83
CA HIS A 91 20.59 4.04 2.28
C HIS A 91 19.92 2.83 2.93
N PRO A 92 20.41 2.31 4.07
CA PRO A 92 19.81 1.15 4.76
C PRO A 92 18.34 1.32 5.19
N TYR A 93 17.78 2.53 5.16
CA TYR A 93 16.37 2.72 5.49
C TYR A 93 15.43 2.33 4.34
N VAL A 94 15.92 2.11 3.12
CA VAL A 94 15.12 1.67 1.96
C VAL A 94 14.40 0.35 2.26
N ASP A 95 15.09 -0.60 2.89
CA ASP A 95 14.51 -1.88 3.31
C ASP A 95 13.51 -1.72 4.46
N LYS A 96 13.79 -0.80 5.40
CA LYS A 96 12.86 -0.46 6.49
C LYS A 96 11.57 0.15 5.92
N LEU A 97 11.65 1.08 4.96
CA LEU A 97 10.49 1.67 4.29
C LEU A 97 9.67 0.62 3.54
N LYS A 98 10.33 -0.29 2.81
CA LYS A 98 9.67 -1.42 2.16
C LYS A 98 8.95 -2.30 3.18
N ARG A 99 9.57 -2.59 4.32
CA ARG A 99 8.95 -3.35 5.41
C ARG A 99 7.72 -2.64 5.96
N VAL A 100 7.76 -1.31 6.13
CA VAL A 100 6.59 -0.52 6.55
C VAL A 100 5.46 -0.62 5.53
N GLN A 101 5.72 -0.52 4.23
CA GLN A 101 4.68 -0.70 3.20
C GLN A 101 4.01 -2.08 3.27
N MET A 102 4.78 -3.14 3.55
CA MET A 102 4.21 -4.48 3.76
C MET A 102 3.31 -4.53 4.99
N ILE A 103 3.71 -3.89 6.10
CA ILE A 103 2.90 -3.79 7.32
C ILE A 103 1.60 -3.02 7.04
N LEU A 104 1.66 -1.93 6.26
CA LEU A 104 0.47 -1.17 5.87
C LEU A 104 -0.47 -1.98 4.99
N PHE A 105 0.04 -2.85 4.11
CA PHE A 105 -0.79 -3.76 3.32
C PHE A 105 -1.52 -4.77 4.22
N ASP A 106 -0.82 -5.37 5.17
CA ASP A 106 -1.42 -6.29 6.16
C ASP A 106 -2.45 -5.55 7.04
N LEU A 107 -2.20 -4.29 7.38
CA LEU A 107 -3.13 -3.42 8.11
C LEU A 107 -4.39 -3.14 7.29
N SER A 108 -4.27 -2.76 6.02
CA SER A 108 -5.42 -2.57 5.12
C SER A 108 -6.27 -3.83 5.04
N HIS A 109 -5.63 -5.01 4.96
CA HIS A 109 -6.34 -6.28 4.98
C HIS A 109 -7.09 -6.53 6.30
N ALA A 110 -6.49 -6.17 7.43
CA ALA A 110 -7.11 -6.28 8.74
C ALA A 110 -8.30 -5.33 8.90
N ILE A 111 -8.18 -4.08 8.42
CA ILE A 111 -9.26 -3.08 8.42
C ILE A 111 -10.43 -3.55 7.56
N SER A 112 -10.16 -3.98 6.33
CA SER A 112 -11.20 -4.39 5.38
C SER A 112 -12.01 -5.60 5.86
N LYS A 113 -11.37 -6.50 6.60
CA LYS A 113 -11.99 -7.69 7.20
C LYS A 113 -12.51 -7.47 8.62
N SER A 114 -12.52 -6.23 9.11
CA SER A 114 -13.04 -5.88 10.42
C SER A 114 -14.55 -6.15 10.47
N VAL A 115 -14.99 -6.87 11.49
CA VAL A 115 -16.40 -7.16 11.72
C VAL A 115 -16.80 -6.54 13.06
N PRO A 116 -17.92 -5.80 13.13
CA PRO A 116 -18.41 -5.25 14.38
C PRO A 116 -18.47 -6.30 15.49
N GLY A 117 -17.87 -6.01 16.65
CA GLY A 117 -17.85 -6.92 17.80
C GLY A 117 -16.80 -8.04 17.76
N LYS A 118 -15.98 -8.13 16.71
CA LYS A 118 -14.87 -9.09 16.63
C LYS A 118 -13.52 -8.39 16.46
N THR A 119 -12.80 -8.24 17.56
CA THR A 119 -11.41 -7.77 17.54
C THR A 119 -10.53 -8.86 16.94
N ARG A 120 -9.91 -8.59 15.79
CA ARG A 120 -8.80 -9.40 15.30
C ARG A 120 -7.50 -8.87 15.87
N SER A 121 -6.63 -9.78 16.30
CA SER A 121 -5.29 -9.41 16.75
C SER A 121 -4.45 -9.01 15.54
N PHE A 122 -3.92 -7.79 15.57
CA PHE A 122 -2.84 -7.35 14.68
C PHE A 122 -1.51 -7.58 15.40
N GLU A 123 -0.46 -7.99 14.68
CA GLU A 123 0.77 -8.45 15.31
C GLU A 123 1.48 -7.29 16.04
N SER A 124 1.61 -7.40 17.37
CA SER A 124 2.29 -6.38 18.20
C SER A 124 3.80 -6.31 17.96
N LYS A 125 4.36 -7.29 17.25
CA LYS A 125 5.76 -7.28 16.81
C LYS A 125 6.07 -6.08 15.93
N HIS A 126 5.14 -5.66 15.08
CA HIS A 126 5.34 -4.51 14.20
C HIS A 126 5.66 -3.23 14.97
N THR A 127 4.97 -2.98 16.09
CA THR A 127 5.24 -1.83 16.94
C THR A 127 6.64 -1.91 17.58
N LYS A 128 7.05 -3.10 18.03
CA LYS A 128 8.38 -3.31 18.60
C LYS A 128 9.51 -3.08 17.60
N ASP A 129 9.35 -3.58 16.36
CA ASP A 129 10.31 -3.36 15.28
C ASP A 129 10.48 -1.84 15.02
N LEU A 130 9.39 -1.07 15.04
CA LEU A 130 9.42 0.39 14.88
C LEU A 130 10.08 1.10 16.06
N GLU A 131 9.77 0.71 17.30
CA GLU A 131 10.39 1.26 18.51
C GLU A 131 11.90 1.04 18.51
N GLU A 132 12.36 -0.14 18.10
CA GLU A 132 13.79 -0.44 17.95
C GLU A 132 14.46 0.48 16.92
N TRP A 133 13.84 0.68 15.75
CA TRP A 133 14.38 1.59 14.74
C TRP A 133 14.38 3.04 15.18
N ILE A 134 13.36 3.49 15.92
CA ILE A 134 13.32 4.85 16.50
C ILE A 134 14.52 5.04 17.43
N LEU A 135 14.79 4.08 18.31
CA LEU A 135 15.94 4.13 19.22
C LEU A 135 17.28 4.13 18.45
N GLU A 136 17.39 3.29 17.42
CA GLU A 136 18.58 3.23 16.56
C GLU A 136 18.88 4.59 15.90
N TYR A 137 17.86 5.28 15.38
CA TYR A 137 18.03 6.60 14.76
C TYR A 137 18.23 7.70 15.80
N ALA A 138 17.52 7.66 16.93
CA ALA A 138 17.66 8.64 18.00
C ALA A 138 19.09 8.69 18.56
N ASN A 139 19.75 7.53 18.68
CA ASN A 139 21.13 7.45 19.16
C ASN A 139 22.18 8.03 18.20
N GLN A 140 21.81 8.27 16.94
CA GLN A 140 22.69 8.87 15.92
C GLN A 140 22.49 10.38 15.78
N LEU A 141 21.45 10.93 16.41
CA LEU A 141 21.12 12.35 16.32
C LEU A 141 21.88 13.18 17.36
N PRO A 142 22.19 14.45 17.05
CA PRO A 142 22.68 15.40 18.05
C PRO A 142 21.60 15.67 19.12
N PRO A 143 21.95 16.34 20.23
CA PRO A 143 21.00 16.72 21.26
C PRO A 143 19.77 17.43 20.65
N PRO A 144 18.54 17.10 21.11
CA PRO A 144 17.32 17.60 20.50
C PRO A 144 17.21 19.12 20.63
N GLU A 145 16.87 19.78 19.52
CA GLU A 145 16.44 21.18 19.49
C GLU A 145 14.94 21.27 19.84
N ASP A 146 14.52 22.36 20.47
CA ASP A 146 13.13 22.51 20.97
C ASP A 146 12.07 22.41 19.85
N TYR A 147 12.38 22.87 18.64
CA TYR A 147 11.48 22.83 17.49
C TYR A 147 12.25 22.66 16.17
N ILE A 148 11.91 21.61 15.41
CA ILE A 148 12.43 21.38 14.06
C ILE A 148 11.36 21.79 13.04
N ILE A 149 11.73 22.58 12.04
CA ILE A 149 10.85 22.94 10.93
C ILE A 149 11.02 21.91 9.81
N PRO A 150 9.96 21.22 9.37
CA PRO A 150 10.05 20.31 8.23
C PRO A 150 10.25 21.14 6.95
N VAL A 151 11.42 21.00 6.33
CA VAL A 151 11.74 21.59 5.02
C VAL A 151 11.75 20.51 3.95
N ILE A 152 11.19 20.83 2.79
CA ILE A 152 11.27 20.02 1.57
C ILE A 152 12.38 20.65 0.74
N THR A 153 13.57 20.06 0.73
CA THR A 153 14.72 20.49 -0.11
C THR A 153 15.01 19.46 -1.17
#